data_AF-T0M2K4-F1
#
_entry.id   AF-T0M2K4-F1
#
_cell.length_a   1.000
_cell.length_b   1.000
_cell.length_c   1.000
_cell.angle_alpha   90.00
_cell.angle_beta   90.00
_cell.angle_gamma   90.00
#
_symmetry.space_group_name_H-M   'P 1'
#
loop_
_entity.id
_entity.type
_entity.pdbx_description
1 polymer ?
#
loop_
_entity_poly.entity_id
_entity_poly.type
_entity_poly.pdbx_seq_one_letter_code
_entity_poly.pdbx_strand_id
1 'polypeptide(L)' 'MDTLLLMYLPSPDAITQGKTREEALKNAKEAIELYIDVLREDNEPIPQDVGTEVEIDA' A
#
# COMPACT_ATOMS: atom_id res chain seq x y z
N MET A 1 -17.31 17.67 -8.36
CA MET A 1 -16.84 16.83 -7.23
C MET A 1 -15.95 15.79 -7.88
N ASP A 2 -14.65 15.90 -7.66
CA ASP A 2 -13.67 15.09 -8.39
C ASP A 2 -13.59 13.70 -7.76
N THR A 3 -13.78 12.66 -8.57
CA THR A 3 -13.68 11.26 -8.10
C THR A 3 -12.22 10.89 -7.90
N LEU A 4 -11.88 10.41 -6.72
CA LEU A 4 -10.57 9.83 -6.40
C LEU A 4 -10.69 8.31 -6.26
N LEU A 5 -9.68 7.61 -6.72
CA LEU A 5 -9.49 6.19 -6.50
C LEU A 5 -8.57 6.01 -5.30
N LEU A 6 -9.08 5.31 -4.29
CA LEU A 6 -8.33 4.93 -3.11
C LEU A 6 -7.79 3.50 -3.26
N MET A 7 -6.60 3.27 -2.74
CA MET A 7 -5.98 1.95 -2.64
C MET A 7 -5.54 1.72 -1.21
N TYR A 8 -6.04 0.64 -0.62
CA TYR A 8 -5.62 0.21 0.72
C TYR A 8 -4.49 -0.82 0.59
N LEU A 9 -3.46 -0.65 1.40
CA LEU A 9 -2.29 -1.51 1.49
C LEU A 9 -2.29 -2.16 2.88
N PRO A 10 -2.62 -3.45 3.01
CA PRO A 10 -2.67 -4.13 4.30
C PRO A 10 -1.35 -4.12 5.06
N SER A 11 -0.23 -4.18 4.33
CA SER A 11 1.13 -3.99 4.86
C SER A 11 1.80 -2.99 3.91
N PRO A 12 1.90 -1.71 4.27
CA PRO A 12 2.17 -1.18 5.61
C PRO A 12 1.01 -0.53 6.39
N ASP A 13 -0.24 -0.99 6.22
CA ASP A 13 -1.45 -0.31 6.73
C ASP A 13 -1.53 1.16 6.26
N ALA A 14 -1.52 1.33 4.94
CA ALA A 14 -1.53 2.64 4.30
C ALA A 14 -2.68 2.76 3.30
N ILE A 15 -3.17 4.00 3.12
CA ILE A 15 -4.11 4.35 2.05
C ILE A 15 -3.42 5.33 1.11
N THR A 16 -3.40 4.99 -0.18
CA THR A 16 -2.96 5.91 -1.24
C THR A 16 -4.13 6.31 -2.12
N GLN A 17 -3.99 7.42 -2.84
CA GLN A 17 -5.05 7.97 -3.67
C GLN A 17 -4.52 8.46 -5.02
N GLY A 18 -5.38 8.47 -6.04
CA GLY A 18 -5.08 9.07 -7.34
C GLY A 18 -6.35 9.37 -8.13
N LYS A 19 -6.28 10.27 -9.12
CA LYS A 19 -7.40 10.54 -10.03
C LYS A 19 -7.63 9.40 -11.02
N THR A 20 -6.61 8.59 -11.26
CA THR A 20 -6.65 7.39 -12.10
C THR A 20 -6.13 6.18 -11.34
N ARG A 21 -6.46 4.98 -11.84
CA ARG A 21 -5.94 3.72 -11.29
C ARG A 21 -4.41 3.67 -11.36
N GLU A 22 -3.84 4.18 -12.45
CA GLU A 22 -2.40 4.26 -12.65
C GLU A 22 -1.74 5.19 -11.63
N GLU A 23 -2.34 6.35 -11.36
CA GLU A 23 -1.84 7.29 -10.35
C GLU A 23 -1.91 6.70 -8.95
N ALA A 24 -3.03 6.07 -8.57
CA ALA A 24 -3.17 5.42 -7.27
C ALA A 24 -2.14 4.29 -7.08
N LEU A 25 -1.88 3.50 -8.14
CA LEU A 25 -0.85 2.46 -8.15
C LEU A 25 0.57 3.02 -8.06
N LYS A 26 0.87 4.10 -8.79
CA LYS A 26 2.16 4.79 -8.71
C LYS A 26 2.41 5.25 -7.27
N ASN A 27 1.42 5.89 -6.66
CA ASN A 27 1.52 6.38 -5.28
C ASN A 27 1.62 5.23 -4.27
N ALA A 28 0.92 4.10 -4.50
CA ALA A 28 1.08 2.89 -3.70
C ALA A 28 2.51 2.34 -3.76
N LYS A 29 3.11 2.28 -4.95
CA LYS A 29 4.49 1.81 -5.12
C LYS A 29 5.48 2.70 -4.37
N GLU A 30 5.35 4.01 -4.48
CA GLU A 30 6.21 4.97 -3.76
C GLU A 30 6.06 4.83 -2.24
N ALA A 31 4.84 4.64 -1.73
CA ALA A 31 4.60 4.42 -0.31
C ALA A 31 5.24 3.12 0.21
N ILE A 32 5.20 2.04 -0.58
CA ILE A 32 5.83 0.76 -0.25
C ILE A 32 7.37 0.89 -0.23
N GLU A 33 7.94 1.58 -1.21
CA GLU A 33 9.39 1.84 -1.27
C GLU A 33 9.86 2.62 -0.04
N LEU A 34 9.15 3.70 0.33
CA LEU A 34 9.42 4.47 1.54
C LEU A 34 9.33 3.62 2.82
N TYR A 35 8.30 2.76 2.92
CA TYR A 35 8.15 1.88 4.06
C TYR A 35 9.32 0.89 4.18
N ILE A 36 9.73 0.29 3.07
CA ILE A 36 10.87 -0.63 3.05
C ILE A 36 12.16 0.08 3.47
N ASP A 37 12.37 1.32 3.05
CA ASP A 37 13.56 2.08 3.41
C ASP A 37 13.60 2.39 4.92
N VAL A 38 12.46 2.75 5.53
CA VAL A 38 12.37 2.90 7.00
C VAL A 38 12.74 1.61 7.72
N LEU A 39 12.18 0.47 7.30
CA LEU A 39 12.51 -0.83 7.92
C LEU A 39 14.00 -1.16 7.79
N ARG A 40 14.62 -0.85 6.66
CA ARG A 40 16.06 -1.06 6.46
C ARG A 40 16.90 -0.16 7.38
N GLU A 41 16.53 1.11 7.52
CA GLU A 41 17.22 2.05 8.42
C GLU A 41 17.16 1.58 9.87
N ASP A 42 16.02 1.03 10.29
CA ASP A 42 15.79 0.52 11.64
C ASP A 42 16.29 -0.93 11.85
N ASN A 43 16.85 -1.58 10.81
CA ASN A 43 17.22 -3.01 10.79
C ASN A 43 16.06 -3.96 11.14
N GLU A 44 14.84 -3.55 10.81
CA GLU A 44 13.64 -4.36 10.97
C GLU A 44 13.44 -5.32 9.78
N PRO A 45 12.80 -6.49 9.99
CA PRO A 45 12.51 -7.42 8.91
C PRO A 45 11.45 -6.86 7.96
N ILE A 46 11.66 -7.04 6.66
CA ILE A 46 10.64 -6.73 5.64
C ILE A 46 9.52 -7.78 5.74
N PRO A 47 8.25 -7.37 5.89
CA PRO A 47 7.12 -8.28 5.90
C PRO A 47 7.09 -9.15 4.63
N GLN A 48 6.87 -10.45 4.81
CA GLN A 48 6.71 -11.37 3.69
C GLN A 48 5.29 -11.23 3.13
N ASP A 49 5.16 -11.22 1.81
CA ASP A 49 3.87 -11.34 1.13
C ASP A 49 3.37 -12.79 1.24
N VAL A 50 2.80 -13.11 2.39
CA VAL A 50 2.04 -14.34 2.58
C VAL A 50 0.63 -14.05 2.10
N GLY A 51 0.31 -14.54 0.90
CA GLY A 51 -0.99 -14.30 0.26
C GLY A 51 -2.13 -14.41 1.26
N THR A 52 -2.82 -13.30 1.50
CA THR A 52 -3.89 -13.24 2.50
C THR A 52 -5.20 -13.54 1.80
N GLU A 53 -5.81 -14.68 2.13
CA GLU A 53 -7.21 -14.94 1.80
C GLU A 53 -8.07 -14.07 2.72
N VAL A 54 -8.80 -13.12 2.14
CA VAL A 54 -9.70 -12.24 2.89
C VAL A 54 -11.12 -12.69 2.58
N GLU A 55 -11.79 -13.32 3.55
CA GLU A 55 -13.24 -13.55 3.48
C GLU A 55 -13.94 -12.22 3.77
N ILE A 56 -14.69 -11.73 2.79
CA ILE A 56 -15.48 -10.50 2.92
C ILE A 56 -16.93 -10.92 3.14
N ASP A 57 -17.37 -10.90 4.40
CA ASP A 57 -18.79 -11.05 4.72
C ASP A 57 -19.52 -9.74 4.39
N ALA A 58 -20.59 -9.86 3.60
CA ALA A 58 -21.41 -8.76 3.09
C ALA A 58 -22.52 -8.33 4.07
#